data_AF-A0A164HCN0-F1
#
_entry.id   AF-A0A164HCN0-F1
#
_cell.length_a   1.000
_cell.length_b   1.000
_cell.length_c   1.000
_cell.angle_alpha   90.00
_cell.angle_beta   90.00
_cell.angle_gamma   90.00
#
_symmetry.space_group_name_H-M   'P 1'
#
loop_
_entity.id
_entity.type
_entity.pdbx_description
1 polymer ?
#
loop_
_entity_poly.entity_id
_entity_poly.type
_entity_poly.pdbx_seq_one_letter_code
_entity_poly.pdbx_strand_id
1 'polypeptide(L)'
;MTTPTYEQIARRVYADESCETELTGQEAKIVAAGWAGEYYCPALYRWVSSGRGHRAELMADARTLWDDLSLHVTDWPHAGQPWPSIAAVAALTHYLQTSSDIGD
;
A
#
# COMPACT_ATOMS: atom_id res chain seq x y z
N MET A 1 -6.32 -4.17 21.53
CA MET A 1 -5.88 -4.92 20.32
C MET A 1 -4.60 -4.28 19.83
N THR A 2 -3.59 -5.06 19.46
CA THR A 2 -2.29 -4.54 19.01
C THR A 2 -2.40 -4.15 17.53
N THR A 3 -1.88 -2.98 17.16
CA THR A 3 -1.80 -2.55 15.75
C THR A 3 -0.94 -3.54 14.95
N PRO A 4 -1.43 -4.07 13.81
CA PRO A 4 -0.64 -4.99 12.99
C PRO A 4 0.59 -4.30 12.39
N THR A 5 1.68 -5.03 12.19
CA THR A 5 2.86 -4.53 11.48
C THR A 5 2.67 -4.63 9.96
N TYR A 6 3.49 -3.88 9.21
CA TYR A 6 3.53 -3.99 7.74
C TYR A 6 3.71 -5.44 7.28
N GLU A 7 4.69 -6.16 7.84
CA GLU A 7 4.98 -7.54 7.45
C GLU A 7 3.81 -8.49 7.73
N GLN A 8 3.07 -8.27 8.82
CA GLN A 8 1.88 -9.06 9.15
C GLN A 8 0.76 -8.83 8.13
N ILE A 9 0.53 -7.57 7.73
CA ILE A 9 -0.47 -7.22 6.71
C ILE A 9 -0.06 -7.83 5.36
N ALA A 10 1.18 -7.60 4.92
CA ALA A 10 1.67 -8.08 3.63
C ALA A 10 1.60 -9.61 3.50
N ARG A 11 2.00 -10.34 4.55
CA ARG A 11 1.88 -11.80 4.58
C ARG A 11 0.42 -12.26 4.59
N ARG A 12 -0.45 -11.60 5.34
CA ARG A 12 -1.88 -11.94 5.39
C ARG A 12 -2.53 -11.77 4.02
N VAL A 13 -2.34 -10.61 3.39
CA VAL A 13 -2.88 -10.31 2.05
C VAL A 13 -2.35 -11.32 1.03
N TYR A 14 -1.06 -11.65 1.07
CA TYR A 14 -0.47 -12.58 0.12
C TYR A 14 -0.90 -14.04 0.31
N ALA A 15 -1.15 -14.45 1.55
CA ALA A 15 -1.62 -15.80 1.85
C ALA A 15 -3.10 -16.02 1.51
N ASP A 16 -3.84 -14.95 1.18
CA ASP A 16 -5.24 -15.04 0.81
C ASP A 16 -5.42 -15.43 -0.66
N GLU A 17 -5.65 -16.72 -0.89
CA GLU A 17 -5.89 -17.29 -2.22
C GLU A 17 -7.21 -16.80 -2.85
N SER A 18 -8.13 -16.23 -2.07
CA SER A 18 -9.39 -15.67 -2.59
C SER A 18 -9.23 -14.28 -3.20
N CYS A 19 -8.12 -13.59 -2.90
CA CYS A 19 -7.89 -12.18 -3.24
C CYS A 19 -8.97 -11.22 -2.70
N GLU A 20 -9.75 -11.62 -1.69
CA GLU A 20 -10.84 -10.82 -1.11
C GLU A 20 -10.38 -10.00 0.12
N THR A 21 -9.13 -10.15 0.59
CA THR A 21 -8.64 -9.41 1.76
C THR A 21 -8.70 -7.91 1.53
N GLU A 22 -9.70 -7.28 2.14
CA GLU A 22 -9.83 -5.84 2.22
C GLU A 22 -8.92 -5.27 3.30
N LEU A 23 -8.28 -4.14 3.00
CA LEU A 23 -7.55 -3.36 4.00
C LEU A 23 -8.53 -2.46 4.75
N THR A 24 -8.36 -2.37 6.06
CA THR A 24 -8.92 -1.24 6.80
C THR A 24 -8.17 0.04 6.45
N GLY A 25 -8.76 1.22 6.69
CA GLY A 25 -8.07 2.50 6.46
C GLY A 25 -6.77 2.67 7.25
N GLN A 26 -6.67 2.04 8.43
CA GLN A 26 -5.43 2.03 9.21
C GLN A 26 -4.37 1.11 8.57
N GLU A 27 -4.76 -0.08 8.10
CA GLU A 27 -3.85 -1.00 7.41
C GLU A 27 -3.36 -0.43 6.08
N ALA A 28 -4.24 0.23 5.33
CA ALA A 28 -3.88 0.93 4.11
C ALA A 28 -2.81 2.01 4.37
N LYS A 29 -2.94 2.77 5.47
CA LYS A 29 -1.91 3.74 5.89
C LYS A 29 -0.61 3.07 6.31
N ILE A 30 -0.64 1.90 6.94
CA ILE A 30 0.57 1.15 7.31
C ILE A 30 1.28 0.63 6.07
N VAL A 31 0.54 0.13 5.07
CA VAL A 31 1.10 -0.29 3.78
C VAL A 31 1.75 0.91 3.07
N ALA A 32 1.04 2.04 2.98
CA ALA A 32 1.58 3.25 2.38
C ALA A 32 2.84 3.75 3.11
N ALA A 33 2.83 3.75 4.46
CA ALA A 33 3.97 4.18 5.28
C ALA A 33 5.21 3.28 5.14
N GLY A 34 5.03 2.03 4.73
CA GLY A 34 6.14 1.10 4.47
C GLY A 34 6.99 1.49 3.27
N TRP A 35 6.47 2.34 2.37
CA TRP A 35 7.08 2.63 1.08
C TRP A 35 7.17 4.12 0.75
N ALA A 36 6.13 4.88 1.05
CA ALA A 36 6.04 6.28 0.67
C ALA A 36 7.00 7.16 1.49
N GLY A 37 7.61 8.12 0.83
CA GLY A 37 8.46 9.15 1.41
C GLY A 37 8.16 10.52 0.80
N GLU A 38 8.74 11.56 1.38
CA GLU A 38 8.52 12.94 0.95
C GLU A 38 8.82 13.17 -0.55
N TYR A 39 9.78 12.42 -1.11
CA TYR A 39 10.20 12.52 -2.51
C TYR A 39 9.84 11.29 -3.36
N TYR A 40 9.17 10.29 -2.77
CA TYR A 40 8.79 9.06 -3.46
C TYR A 40 7.36 8.70 -3.05
N CYS A 41 6.42 8.82 -3.99
CA CYS A 41 4.98 8.77 -3.69
C CYS A 41 4.54 9.84 -2.65
N PRO A 42 4.70 11.14 -2.97
CA PRO A 42 4.50 12.25 -2.04
C PRO A 42 3.04 12.47 -1.61
N ALA A 43 2.04 12.10 -2.41
CA ALA A 43 0.64 12.14 -2.01
C ALA A 43 0.32 11.07 -0.97
N LEU A 44 0.80 9.83 -1.16
CA LEU A 44 0.69 8.78 -0.14
C LEU A 44 1.38 9.19 1.16
N TYR A 45 2.59 9.75 1.08
CA TYR A 45 3.32 10.27 2.24
C TYR A 45 2.50 11.34 2.98
N ARG A 46 1.99 12.35 2.28
CA ARG A 46 1.13 13.40 2.87
C ARG A 46 -0.12 12.82 3.52
N TRP A 47 -0.74 11.82 2.91
CA TRP A 47 -1.92 11.15 3.46
C TRP A 47 -1.62 10.37 4.74
N VAL A 48 -0.50 9.67 4.80
CA VAL A 48 -0.03 9.01 6.02
C VAL A 48 0.24 10.03 7.12
N SER A 49 0.95 11.12 6.82
CA SER A 49 1.38 12.09 7.84
C SER A 49 0.27 13.01 8.34
N SER A 50 -0.67 13.42 7.47
CA SER A 50 -1.67 14.44 7.78
C SER A 50 -3.11 13.92 7.79
N GLY A 51 -3.33 12.69 7.29
CA GLY A 51 -4.66 12.14 7.07
C GLY A 51 -5.40 12.74 5.88
N ARG A 52 -4.81 13.69 5.14
CA ARG A 52 -5.42 14.37 4.00
C ARG A 52 -4.82 13.87 2.69
N GLY A 53 -5.67 13.66 1.69
CA GLY A 53 -5.24 13.31 0.33
C GLY A 53 -6.44 13.24 -0.60
N HIS A 54 -6.22 13.58 -1.87
CA HIS A 54 -7.20 13.44 -2.93
C HIS A 54 -7.09 12.07 -3.57
N ARG A 55 -8.21 11.38 -3.77
CA ARG A 55 -8.23 9.99 -4.30
C ARG A 55 -7.39 9.82 -5.56
N ALA A 56 -7.53 10.74 -6.52
CA ALA A 56 -6.81 10.67 -7.78
C ALA A 56 -5.28 10.72 -7.61
N GLU A 57 -4.79 11.59 -6.72
CA GLU A 57 -3.35 11.69 -6.41
C GLU A 57 -2.85 10.43 -5.69
N LEU A 58 -3.61 9.94 -4.70
CA LEU A 58 -3.26 8.73 -3.95
C LEU A 58 -3.21 7.49 -4.86
N MET A 59 -4.16 7.37 -5.79
CA MET A 59 -4.17 6.28 -6.77
C MET A 59 -2.99 6.37 -7.76
N ALA A 60 -2.60 7.57 -8.19
CA ALA A 60 -1.46 7.75 -9.08
C ALA A 60 -0.15 7.31 -8.41
N ASP A 61 0.05 7.70 -7.16
CA ASP A 61 1.17 7.26 -6.34
C ASP A 61 1.15 5.75 -6.08
N ALA A 62 0.00 5.19 -5.69
CA ALA A 62 -0.12 3.75 -5.40
C ALA A 62 0.17 2.88 -6.63
N ARG A 63 -0.25 3.32 -7.83
CA ARG A 63 0.09 2.65 -9.09
C ARG A 63 1.58 2.76 -9.41
N THR A 64 2.15 3.95 -9.27
CA THR A 64 3.60 4.17 -9.47
C THR A 64 4.42 3.25 -8.57
N LEU A 65 4.05 3.17 -7.30
CA LEU A 65 4.66 2.25 -6.34
C LEU A 65 4.50 0.79 -6.77
N TRP A 66 3.30 0.38 -7.16
CA TRP A 66 3.05 -1.01 -7.57
C TRP A 66 3.87 -1.40 -8.80
N ASP A 67 3.94 -0.53 -9.81
CA ASP A 67 4.73 -0.74 -11.02
C ASP A 67 6.22 -0.86 -10.68
N ASP A 68 6.75 0.04 -9.85
CA ASP A 68 8.16 0.05 -9.44
C ASP A 68 8.56 -1.23 -8.68
N LEU A 69 7.75 -1.66 -7.71
CA LEU A 69 7.99 -2.92 -7.00
C LEU A 69 7.91 -4.14 -7.91
N SER A 70 7.02 -4.11 -8.90
CA SER A 70 6.85 -5.21 -9.86
C SER A 70 8.02 -5.30 -10.84
N LEU A 71 8.61 -4.16 -11.22
CA LEU A 71 9.80 -4.11 -12.08
C LEU A 71 11.02 -4.73 -11.39
N HIS A 72 11.13 -4.55 -10.07
CA HIS A 72 12.28 -5.00 -9.28
C HIS A 72 12.17 -6.42 -8.71
N VAL A 73 11.21 -7.24 -9.16
CA VAL A 73 11.04 -8.62 -8.65
C VAL A 73 12.30 -9.47 -8.82
N THR A 74 13.01 -9.32 -9.95
CA THR A 74 14.16 -10.18 -10.29
C THR A 74 15.43 -9.79 -9.53
N ASP A 75 15.60 -8.50 -9.23
CA ASP A 75 16.75 -7.90 -8.58
C ASP A 75 16.40 -7.28 -7.21
N TRP A 76 15.40 -7.86 -6.55
CA TRP A 76 14.74 -7.33 -5.35
C TRP A 76 15.74 -6.78 -4.31
N PRO A 77 15.83 -5.45 -4.14
CA PRO A 77 16.84 -4.83 -3.30
C PRO A 77 16.39 -4.68 -1.84
N HIS A 78 15.18 -5.09 -1.50
CA HIS A 78 14.58 -4.92 -0.18
C HIS A 78 14.62 -6.20 0.65
N ALA A 79 14.46 -6.07 1.97
CA ALA A 79 14.35 -7.22 2.85
C ALA A 79 13.08 -8.04 2.57
N GLY A 80 13.16 -9.35 2.78
CA GLY A 80 12.04 -10.26 2.57
C GLY A 80 11.80 -10.63 1.11
N GLN A 81 10.67 -11.29 0.84
CA GLN A 81 10.29 -11.68 -0.53
C GLN A 81 9.52 -10.53 -1.22
N PRO A 82 9.63 -10.40 -2.56
CA PRO A 82 8.93 -9.36 -3.31
C PRO A 82 7.40 -9.49 -3.25
N TRP A 83 6.90 -10.72 -3.41
CA TRP A 83 5.47 -10.96 -3.64
C TRP A 83 4.54 -10.49 -2.52
N PRO A 84 4.85 -10.69 -1.22
CA PRO A 84 4.05 -10.12 -0.15
C PRO A 84 3.93 -8.59 -0.21
N SER A 85 5.01 -7.91 -0.57
CA SER A 85 5.03 -6.45 -0.69
C SER A 85 4.18 -5.97 -1.87
N ILE A 86 4.32 -6.63 -3.03
CA ILE A 86 3.55 -6.33 -4.23
C ILE A 86 2.05 -6.56 -3.97
N ALA A 87 1.70 -7.68 -3.33
CA ALA A 87 0.32 -7.99 -2.97
C ALA A 87 -0.27 -6.93 -2.00
N ALA A 88 0.51 -6.47 -1.02
CA ALA A 88 0.08 -5.43 -0.10
C ALA A 88 -0.22 -4.10 -0.83
N VAL A 89 0.64 -3.68 -1.77
CA VAL A 89 0.42 -2.44 -2.54
C VAL A 89 -0.73 -2.58 -3.53
N ALA A 90 -0.94 -3.76 -4.11
CA ALA A 90 -2.12 -4.03 -4.93
C ALA A 90 -3.41 -3.87 -4.10
N ALA A 91 -3.43 -4.42 -2.87
CA ALA A 91 -4.56 -4.26 -1.95
C ALA A 91 -4.75 -2.80 -1.49
N LEU A 92 -3.66 -2.04 -1.29
CA LEU A 92 -3.73 -0.60 -1.05
C LEU A 92 -4.39 0.12 -2.24
N THR A 93 -3.98 -0.20 -3.47
CA THR A 93 -4.54 0.41 -4.68
C THR A 93 -6.05 0.12 -4.77
N HIS A 94 -6.46 -1.11 -4.49
CA HIS A 94 -7.87 -1.50 -4.45
C HIS A 94 -8.64 -0.72 -3.38
N TYR A 95 -8.13 -0.63 -2.15
CA TYR A 95 -8.74 0.16 -1.08
C TYR A 95 -8.96 1.62 -1.48
N LEU A 96 -7.96 2.27 -2.10
CA LEU A 96 -8.08 3.67 -2.54
C LEU A 96 -9.15 3.83 -3.63
N GLN A 97 -9.37 2.81 -4.44
CA GLN A 97 -10.38 2.82 -5.50
C GLN A 97 -11.80 2.67 -4.95
N THR A 98 -12.01 1.87 -3.90
CA THR A 98 -13.35 1.49 -3.41
C THR A 98 -13.78 2.24 -2.15
N SER A 99 -12.84 2.73 -1.33
CA SER A 99 -13.15 3.35 -0.04
C SER A 99 -13.93 4.65 -0.20
N SER A 100 -15.04 4.82 0.53
CA SER A 100 -15.79 6.06 0.62
C SER A 100 -15.14 7.11 1.53
N ASP A 101 -14.13 6.71 2.31
CA ASP A 101 -13.52 7.57 3.35
C ASP A 101 -12.50 8.56 2.78
N ILE A 102 -12.20 8.45 1.49
CA ILE A 102 -11.27 9.32 0.78
C ILE A 102 -12.09 10.29 -0.07
N GLY A 103 -11.99 11.57 0.24
CA GLY A 103 -12.62 12.62 -0.54
C GLY A 103 -12.00 12.75 -1.93
N ASP A 104 -12.84 13.13 -2.89
CA ASP A 104 -12.40 13.62 -4.20
C ASP A 104 -11.99 15.09 -4.11
#